data_AF-A0A6A2WDC7-F1
#
_entry.id   AF-A0A6A2WDC7-F1
#
_cell.length_a   1.000
_cell.length_b   1.000
_cell.length_c   1.000
_cell.angle_alpha   90.00
_cell.angle_beta   90.00
_cell.angle_gamma   90.00
#
_symmetry.space_group_name_H-M   'P 1'
#
loop_
_entity.id
_entity.type
_entity.pdbx_description
1 polymer ?
#
loop_
_entity_poly.entity_id
_entity_poly.type
_entity_poly.pdbx_seq_one_letter_code
_entity_poly.pdbx_strand_id
1 'polypeptide(L)'
;MCLLKHSWSTMAIEIARSQSMIAAEAIPILQMLMKTCPPSFHERADSLLHCLPGCLTVTIKRGNNLKQAMGATNAFCRLTIGSGPPRQTKVVNHSTGPEWKEGFTWAFDVPPKGQKLHIICKSKNTFGKTTLGRVTIQIDKVVTEGIYSGLFSLNHDSKKDGSSRTLEIEIIWSNRTENDESI
;
A
#
# COMPACT_ATOMS: atom_id res chain seq x y z
N MET A 1 18.23 -27.94 5.86
CA MET A 1 17.90 -26.62 5.28
C MET A 1 18.24 -25.49 6.28
N CYS A 2 19.49 -25.40 6.76
CA CYS A 2 19.86 -24.43 7.81
C CYS A 2 21.15 -23.64 7.51
N LEU A 3 21.82 -23.89 6.39
CA LEU A 3 23.11 -23.27 6.11
C LEU A 3 22.98 -21.86 5.53
N LEU A 4 21.92 -21.57 4.76
CA LEU A 4 21.71 -20.23 4.19
C LEU A 4 21.27 -19.18 5.22
N LYS A 5 20.40 -19.56 6.19
CA LYS A 5 19.93 -18.62 7.21
C LYS A 5 21.04 -18.13 8.14
N HIS A 6 22.06 -18.95 8.39
CA HIS A 6 23.17 -18.59 9.29
C HIS A 6 24.18 -17.64 8.63
N SER A 7 24.32 -17.69 7.31
CA SER A 7 25.23 -16.82 6.56
C SER A 7 24.67 -15.39 6.41
N TRP A 8 23.35 -15.24 6.38
CA TRP A 8 22.71 -13.93 6.20
C TRP A 8 22.75 -13.06 7.46
N SER A 9 22.75 -13.67 8.65
CA SER A 9 22.82 -12.93 9.92
C SER A 9 24.22 -12.41 10.27
N THR A 10 25.25 -12.81 9.51
CA THR A 10 26.66 -12.44 9.74
C THR A 10 27.26 -11.62 8.60
N MET A 11 26.47 -11.30 7.57
CA MET A 11 26.92 -10.55 6.40
C MET A 11 26.91 -9.04 6.64
N ALA A 12 27.96 -8.37 6.17
CA ALA A 12 28.00 -6.91 6.11
C ALA A 12 26.83 -6.40 5.25
N ILE A 13 26.15 -5.35 5.73
CA ILE A 13 24.92 -4.78 5.13
C ILE A 13 25.08 -4.49 3.63
N GLU A 14 26.27 -4.06 3.20
CA GLU A 14 26.58 -3.78 1.79
C GLU A 14 26.56 -5.05 0.91
N ILE A 15 27.09 -6.16 1.42
CA ILE A 15 27.11 -7.45 0.71
C ILE A 15 25.69 -8.03 0.62
N ALA A 16 24.91 -7.91 1.70
CA ALA A 16 23.51 -8.30 1.70
C ALA A 16 22.70 -7.50 0.66
N ARG A 17 22.99 -6.19 0.54
CA ARG A 17 22.37 -5.31 -0.45
C ARG A 17 22.75 -5.68 -1.88
N SER A 18 24.03 -5.90 -2.17
CA SER A 18 24.50 -6.36 -3.48
C SER A 18 23.91 -7.72 -3.86
N GLN A 19 23.84 -8.68 -2.93
CA GLN A 19 23.20 -9.97 -3.19
C GLN A 19 21.69 -9.83 -3.43
N SER A 20 21.01 -8.92 -2.74
CA SER A 20 19.59 -8.66 -2.96
C SER A 20 19.30 -8.03 -4.33
N MET A 21 20.19 -7.16 -4.84
CA MET A 21 20.07 -6.60 -6.20
C MET A 21 20.26 -7.67 -7.28
N ILE A 22 21.28 -8.53 -7.13
CA ILE A 22 21.54 -9.64 -8.07
C ILE A 22 20.37 -10.64 -8.05
N ALA A 23 19.78 -10.91 -6.88
CA ALA A 23 18.61 -11.77 -6.77
C ALA A 23 17.36 -11.17 -7.43
N ALA A 24 17.23 -9.85 -7.48
CA ALA A 24 16.09 -9.17 -8.08
C ALA A 24 16.02 -9.35 -9.61
N GLU A 25 17.16 -9.46 -10.28
CA GLU A 25 17.24 -9.70 -11.74
C GLU A 25 16.75 -11.10 -12.12
N ALA A 26 16.78 -12.07 -11.19
CA ALA A 26 16.29 -13.42 -11.41
C ALA A 26 14.77 -13.58 -11.13
N ILE A 27 14.08 -12.55 -10.61
CA ILE A 27 12.65 -12.61 -10.27
C ILE A 27 11.76 -12.95 -11.48
N PRO A 28 11.94 -12.39 -12.69
CA PRO A 28 11.11 -12.73 -13.84
C PRO A 28 11.24 -14.21 -14.26
N ILE A 29 12.44 -14.77 -14.13
CA ILE A 29 12.73 -16.17 -14.42
C ILE A 29 12.08 -17.07 -13.35
N LEU A 30 12.19 -16.69 -12.07
CA LEU A 30 11.49 -17.37 -10.98
C LEU A 30 9.97 -17.35 -11.17
N GLN A 31 9.39 -16.20 -11.55
CA GLN A 31 7.95 -16.07 -11.83
C GLN A 31 7.52 -16.91 -13.05
N MET A 32 8.36 -17.02 -14.07
CA MET A 32 8.11 -17.89 -15.23
C MET A 32 8.18 -19.38 -14.84
N LEU A 33 9.15 -19.78 -14.01
CA LEU A 33 9.27 -21.14 -13.50
C LEU A 33 8.14 -21.52 -12.54
N MET A 34 7.64 -20.56 -11.76
CA MET A 34 6.42 -20.72 -10.97
C MET A 34 5.19 -20.99 -11.84
N LYS A 35 5.16 -20.62 -13.13
CA LYS A 35 4.03 -20.99 -14.00
C LYS A 35 4.14 -22.40 -14.57
N THR A 36 5.32 -23.03 -14.56
CA THR A 36 5.59 -24.29 -15.27
C THR A 36 5.98 -25.47 -14.36
N CYS A 37 6.24 -25.23 -13.08
CA CYS A 37 6.72 -26.24 -12.12
C CYS A 37 5.61 -26.79 -11.18
N PRO A 38 5.80 -27.99 -10.58
CA PRO A 38 4.86 -28.60 -9.63
C PRO A 38 4.66 -27.75 -8.35
N PRO A 39 3.52 -27.92 -7.64
CA PRO A 39 3.09 -27.06 -6.54
C PRO A 39 4.10 -26.92 -5.37
N SER A 40 5.00 -27.89 -5.20
CA SER A 40 6.09 -27.84 -4.23
C SER A 40 7.17 -26.79 -4.54
N PHE A 41 7.29 -26.33 -5.79
CA PHE A 41 8.19 -25.24 -6.18
C PHE A 41 7.55 -23.87 -5.96
N HIS A 42 6.22 -23.77 -6.09
CA HIS A 42 5.48 -22.55 -5.76
C HIS A 42 5.74 -22.16 -4.31
N GLU A 43 5.64 -23.10 -3.38
CA GLU A 43 5.82 -22.83 -1.95
C GLU A 43 7.20 -22.26 -1.61
N ARG A 44 8.26 -22.71 -2.31
CA ARG A 44 9.64 -22.22 -2.12
C ARG A 44 9.86 -20.86 -2.76
N ALA A 45 9.32 -20.63 -3.96
CA ALA A 45 9.45 -19.34 -4.64
C ALA A 45 8.57 -18.25 -3.98
N ASP A 46 7.37 -18.60 -3.51
CA ASP A 46 6.51 -17.74 -2.68
C ASP A 46 7.24 -17.40 -1.38
N SER A 47 7.86 -18.39 -0.72
CA SER A 47 8.68 -18.15 0.48
C SER A 47 9.85 -17.18 0.22
N LEU A 48 10.51 -17.25 -0.94
CA LEU A 48 11.58 -16.32 -1.30
C LEU A 48 11.04 -14.92 -1.57
N LEU A 49 9.95 -14.79 -2.33
CA LEU A 49 9.29 -13.51 -2.58
C LEU A 49 8.76 -12.87 -1.28
N HIS A 50 8.36 -13.68 -0.30
CA HIS A 50 7.93 -13.24 1.03
C HIS A 50 9.07 -12.82 1.96
N CYS A 51 10.32 -12.98 1.55
CA CYS A 51 11.49 -12.57 2.33
C CYS A 51 12.23 -11.38 1.70
N LEU A 52 11.80 -10.91 0.52
CA LEU A 52 12.46 -9.82 -0.16
C LEU A 52 11.95 -8.46 0.33
N PRO A 53 12.85 -7.50 0.55
CA PRO A 53 12.46 -6.13 0.84
C PRO A 53 11.71 -5.53 -0.35
N GLY A 54 10.83 -4.58 -0.05
CA GLY A 54 10.07 -3.89 -1.08
C GLY A 54 9.36 -2.66 -0.56
N CYS A 55 8.79 -1.92 -1.50
CA CYS A 55 8.08 -0.68 -1.28
C CYS A 55 6.59 -0.88 -1.55
N LEU A 56 5.75 -0.50 -0.59
CA LEU A 56 4.32 -0.35 -0.81
C LEU A 56 4.04 1.12 -1.11
N THR A 57 3.54 1.40 -2.31
CA THR A 57 3.14 2.74 -2.74
C THR A 57 1.62 2.80 -2.79
N VAL A 58 1.02 3.68 -1.99
CA VAL A 58 -0.43 3.95 -2.00
C VAL A 58 -0.68 5.32 -2.59
N THR A 59 -1.41 5.38 -3.69
CA THR A 59 -1.84 6.61 -4.35
C THR A 59 -3.31 6.85 -4.09
N ILE A 60 -3.63 7.98 -3.43
CA ILE A 60 -5.00 8.46 -3.25
C ILE A 60 -5.32 9.39 -4.43
N LYS A 61 -6.14 8.92 -5.38
CA LYS A 61 -6.46 9.67 -6.59
C LYS A 61 -7.52 10.73 -6.31
N ARG A 62 -8.75 10.30 -6.01
CA ARG A 62 -9.88 11.21 -5.76
C ARG A 62 -10.94 10.61 -4.85
N GLY A 63 -11.69 11.46 -4.18
CA GLY A 63 -12.91 11.09 -3.47
C GLY A 63 -14.13 11.50 -4.28
N ASN A 64 -15.22 10.74 -4.22
CA ASN A 64 -16.47 11.08 -4.88
C ASN A 64 -17.60 11.19 -3.86
N ASN A 65 -18.44 12.20 -4.07
CA ASN A 65 -19.64 12.44 -3.27
C ASN A 65 -19.35 12.54 -1.75
N LEU A 66 -18.22 13.15 -1.40
CA LEU A 66 -17.79 13.41 -0.03
C LEU A 66 -18.52 14.61 0.59
N LYS A 67 -19.82 14.73 0.39
CA LYS A 67 -20.64 15.84 0.90
C LYS A 67 -20.91 15.71 2.41
N GLN A 68 -21.02 16.87 3.08
CA GLN A 68 -21.55 16.97 4.45
C GLN A 68 -22.95 17.57 4.44
N ALA A 69 -23.63 17.53 5.60
CA ALA A 69 -24.97 18.11 5.75
C ALA A 69 -25.04 19.60 5.35
N MET A 70 -23.93 20.34 5.51
CA MET A 70 -23.80 21.75 5.11
C MET A 70 -23.07 21.97 3.77
N GLY A 71 -23.09 20.98 2.87
CA GLY A 71 -22.56 21.12 1.51
C GLY A 71 -21.12 20.63 1.32
N ALA A 72 -20.31 21.47 0.66
CA ALA A 72 -18.93 21.15 0.28
C ALA A 72 -18.00 20.96 1.49
N THR A 73 -16.88 20.26 1.29
CA THR A 73 -15.98 19.85 2.37
C THR A 73 -14.55 20.27 2.17
N ASN A 74 -13.80 20.31 3.26
CA ASN A 74 -12.36 20.53 3.27
C ASN A 74 -11.65 19.20 3.51
N ALA A 75 -11.65 18.37 2.48
CA ALA A 75 -11.35 16.96 2.60
C ALA A 75 -9.85 16.66 2.59
N PHE A 76 -9.44 15.70 3.41
CA PHE A 76 -8.14 15.05 3.36
C PHE A 76 -8.25 13.59 3.80
N CYS A 77 -7.33 12.75 3.34
CA CYS A 77 -7.27 11.35 3.72
C CYS A 77 -6.09 11.11 4.67
N ARG A 78 -6.32 10.36 5.74
CA ARG A 78 -5.26 9.84 6.63
C ARG A 78 -5.10 8.36 6.40
N LEU A 79 -3.88 7.93 6.09
CA LEU A 79 -3.47 6.57 5.81
C LEU A 79 -2.66 6.03 6.99
N THR A 80 -2.87 4.78 7.35
CA THR A 80 -2.10 4.09 8.40
C THR A 80 -1.98 2.62 8.05
N ILE A 81 -0.78 2.06 8.13
CA ILE A 81 -0.50 0.65 7.88
C ILE A 81 -0.06 0.01 9.19
N GLY A 82 -0.78 -1.01 9.64
CA GLY A 82 -0.47 -1.69 10.91
C GLY A 82 -0.36 -0.70 12.08
N SER A 83 0.75 -0.76 12.82
CA SER A 83 1.11 0.17 13.90
C SER A 83 2.05 1.31 13.46
N GLY A 84 2.28 1.46 12.15
CA GLY A 84 3.20 2.45 11.61
C GLY A 84 2.71 3.91 11.73
N PRO A 85 3.61 4.88 11.47
CA PRO A 85 3.26 6.28 11.54
C PRO A 85 2.20 6.64 10.49
N PRO A 86 1.19 7.48 10.86
CA PRO A 86 0.16 7.89 9.94
C PRO A 86 0.71 8.89 8.91
N ARG A 87 0.32 8.72 7.64
CA ARG A 87 0.53 9.71 6.58
C ARG A 87 -0.80 10.36 6.21
N GLN A 88 -0.78 11.56 5.64
CA GLN A 88 -2.01 12.23 5.23
C GLN A 88 -1.81 13.06 3.97
N THR A 89 -2.86 13.17 3.15
CA THR A 89 -2.90 14.04 1.97
C THR A 89 -2.97 15.50 2.36
N LYS A 90 -2.75 16.38 1.39
CA LYS A 90 -3.12 17.79 1.49
C LYS A 90 -4.64 17.92 1.67
N VAL A 91 -5.04 19.06 2.22
CA VAL A 91 -6.45 19.41 2.37
C VAL A 91 -6.91 20.08 1.07
N VAL A 92 -7.96 19.54 0.46
CA VAL A 92 -8.65 20.14 -0.68
C VAL A 92 -9.92 20.79 -0.16
N ASN A 93 -9.99 22.12 -0.25
CA ASN A 93 -11.08 22.90 0.31
C ASN A 93 -12.27 23.00 -0.65
N HIS A 94 -13.46 23.20 -0.08
CA HIS A 94 -14.70 23.48 -0.81
C HIS A 94 -15.01 22.50 -1.96
N SER A 95 -14.80 21.20 -1.76
CA SER A 95 -15.10 20.18 -2.76
C SER A 95 -15.94 19.04 -2.20
N THR A 96 -16.83 18.50 -3.03
CA THR A 96 -17.54 17.22 -2.81
C THR A 96 -16.87 16.07 -3.57
N GLY A 97 -15.96 16.38 -4.48
CA GLY A 97 -15.19 15.44 -5.29
C GLY A 97 -13.71 15.81 -5.30
N PRO A 98 -13.00 15.82 -4.16
CA PRO A 98 -11.61 16.27 -4.09
C PRO A 98 -10.69 15.35 -4.88
N GLU A 99 -9.79 15.96 -5.66
CA GLU A 99 -8.69 15.26 -6.33
C GLU A 99 -7.38 15.56 -5.59
N TRP A 100 -6.70 14.52 -5.12
CA TRP A 100 -5.42 14.64 -4.44
C TRP A 100 -4.27 14.23 -5.36
N LYS A 101 -4.40 13.04 -6.00
CA LYS A 101 -3.35 12.42 -6.82
C LYS A 101 -2.02 12.34 -6.06
N GLU A 102 -2.09 12.03 -4.76
CA GLU A 102 -0.94 11.98 -3.86
C GLU A 102 -0.55 10.53 -3.57
N GLY A 103 0.74 10.21 -3.81
CA GLY A 103 1.36 8.91 -3.53
C GLY A 103 2.14 8.91 -2.22
N PHE A 104 2.05 7.81 -1.48
CA PHE A 104 2.80 7.58 -0.24
C PHE A 104 3.53 6.25 -0.32
N THR A 105 4.84 6.28 -0.11
CA THR A 105 5.69 5.08 -0.15
C THR A 105 6.11 4.67 1.26
N TRP A 106 6.08 3.37 1.53
CA TRP A 106 6.65 2.75 2.70
C TRP A 106 7.61 1.64 2.27
N ALA A 107 8.87 1.77 2.69
CA ALA A 107 9.85 0.71 2.55
C ALA A 107 9.65 -0.31 3.68
N PHE A 108 9.70 -1.59 3.34
CA PHE A 108 9.66 -2.69 4.28
C PHE A 108 10.79 -3.67 3.97
N ASP A 109 11.51 -4.10 5.01
CA ASP A 109 12.54 -5.13 4.89
C ASP A 109 11.94 -6.50 4.55
N VAL A 110 10.69 -6.72 4.95
CA VAL A 110 9.89 -7.92 4.69
C VAL A 110 8.48 -7.49 4.29
N PRO A 111 7.84 -8.11 3.28
CA PRO A 111 6.51 -7.72 2.84
C PRO A 111 5.50 -7.74 4.01
N PRO A 112 4.68 -6.70 4.19
CA PRO A 112 3.79 -6.55 5.34
C PRO A 112 2.52 -7.42 5.21
N LYS A 113 2.68 -8.74 5.04
CA LYS A 113 1.59 -9.71 4.99
C LYS A 113 0.85 -9.78 6.34
N GLY A 114 -0.46 -9.99 6.29
CA GLY A 114 -1.39 -9.95 7.41
C GLY A 114 -1.76 -8.54 7.86
N GLN A 115 -1.09 -7.50 7.38
CA GLN A 115 -1.38 -6.12 7.75
C GLN A 115 -2.53 -5.54 6.94
N LYS A 116 -3.19 -4.54 7.53
CA LYS A 116 -4.29 -3.80 6.92
C LYS A 116 -3.87 -2.35 6.71
N LEU A 117 -4.20 -1.83 5.53
CA LEU A 117 -4.15 -0.42 5.23
C LEU A 117 -5.48 0.21 5.63
N HIS A 118 -5.42 1.10 6.63
CA HIS A 118 -6.55 1.89 7.08
C HIS A 118 -6.51 3.27 6.46
N ILE A 119 -7.58 3.66 5.76
CA ILE A 119 -7.72 4.99 5.19
C ILE A 119 -8.97 5.63 5.76
N ILE A 120 -8.81 6.83 6.30
CA ILE A 120 -9.91 7.61 6.88
C ILE A 120 -9.98 8.95 6.17
N CYS A 121 -11.08 9.17 5.45
CA CYS A 121 -11.40 10.47 4.87
C CYS A 121 -11.99 11.37 5.96
N LYS A 122 -11.47 12.58 6.08
CA LYS A 122 -11.92 13.58 7.06
C LYS A 122 -12.12 14.93 6.39
N SER A 123 -13.03 15.74 6.93
CA SER A 123 -13.16 17.16 6.60
C SER A 123 -12.57 18.00 7.73
N LYS A 124 -11.77 19.01 7.39
CA LYS A 124 -11.19 19.98 8.33
C LYS A 124 -12.01 21.27 8.30
N ASN A 125 -12.86 21.46 9.30
CA ASN A 125 -13.71 22.64 9.44
C ASN A 125 -13.19 23.52 10.59
N THR A 126 -13.69 24.76 10.68
CA THR A 126 -13.34 25.72 11.75
C THR A 126 -13.56 25.15 13.15
N PHE A 127 -14.59 24.30 13.30
CA PHE A 127 -14.98 23.66 14.56
C PHE A 127 -14.31 22.30 14.80
N GLY A 128 -13.31 21.92 13.99
CA GLY A 128 -12.55 20.67 14.15
C GLY A 128 -12.65 19.73 12.95
N LYS A 129 -12.30 18.45 13.19
CA LYS A 129 -12.22 17.42 12.15
C LYS A 129 -13.37 16.44 12.27
N THR A 130 -14.10 16.25 11.18
CA THR A 130 -15.22 15.30 11.09
C THR A 130 -14.88 14.16 10.14
N THR A 131 -15.23 12.94 10.48
CA THR A 131 -14.96 11.77 9.63
C THR A 131 -16.01 11.65 8.52
N LEU A 132 -15.58 11.62 7.27
CA LEU A 132 -16.42 11.47 6.08
C LEU A 132 -16.67 9.99 5.76
N GLY A 133 -15.71 9.13 6.06
CA GLY A 133 -15.83 7.69 5.90
C GLY A 133 -14.49 6.97 6.05
N ARG A 134 -14.54 5.64 6.09
CA ARG A 134 -13.39 4.77 6.32
C ARG A 134 -13.37 3.65 5.29
N VAL A 135 -12.19 3.26 4.85
CA VAL A 135 -11.96 2.04 4.09
C VAL A 135 -10.79 1.29 4.72
N THR A 136 -10.87 -0.04 4.73
CA THR A 136 -9.79 -0.92 5.17
C THR A 136 -9.50 -1.91 4.07
N ILE A 137 -8.24 -1.99 3.65
CA ILE A 137 -7.79 -2.86 2.56
C ILE A 137 -6.76 -3.84 3.12
N GLN A 138 -6.90 -5.13 2.78
CA GLN A 138 -5.92 -6.15 3.15
C GLN A 138 -4.72 -6.09 2.20
N ILE A 139 -3.52 -5.97 2.76
CA ILE A 139 -2.30 -5.80 1.97
C ILE A 139 -1.85 -7.11 1.30
N ASP A 140 -2.28 -8.26 1.84
CA ASP A 140 -1.94 -9.60 1.33
C ASP A 140 -2.16 -9.73 -0.19
N LYS A 141 -3.31 -9.24 -0.66
CA LYS A 141 -3.66 -9.28 -2.07
C LYS A 141 -2.68 -8.47 -2.91
N VAL A 142 -2.30 -7.28 -2.45
CA VAL A 142 -1.39 -6.37 -3.16
C VAL A 142 0.02 -6.96 -3.23
N VAL A 143 0.50 -7.58 -2.15
CA VAL A 143 1.83 -8.19 -2.13
C VAL A 143 1.92 -9.38 -3.09
N THR A 144 0.85 -10.16 -3.22
CA THR A 144 0.82 -11.31 -4.13
C THR A 144 0.55 -10.91 -5.59
N GLU A 145 -0.34 -9.94 -5.85
CA GLU A 145 -0.73 -9.53 -7.21
C GLU A 145 0.12 -8.39 -7.78
N GLY A 146 0.92 -7.71 -6.95
CA GLY A 146 1.79 -6.58 -7.31
C GLY A 146 1.06 -5.24 -7.48
N ILE A 147 -0.20 -5.25 -7.91
CA ILE A 147 -1.01 -4.03 -8.06
C ILE A 147 -2.45 -4.27 -7.62
N TYR A 148 -3.04 -3.27 -6.97
CA TYR A 148 -4.44 -3.27 -6.60
C TYR A 148 -5.01 -1.86 -6.71
N SER A 149 -5.95 -1.66 -7.63
CA SER A 149 -6.55 -0.35 -7.89
C SER A 149 -8.06 -0.47 -8.06
N GLY A 150 -8.78 0.61 -7.73
CA GLY A 150 -10.22 0.67 -7.90
C GLY A 150 -10.92 1.76 -7.10
N LEU A 151 -12.24 1.75 -7.22
CA LEU A 151 -13.14 2.60 -6.44
C LEU A 151 -13.62 1.83 -5.20
N PHE A 152 -13.32 2.37 -4.03
CA PHE A 152 -13.70 1.77 -2.75
C PHE A 152 -14.82 2.54 -2.11
N SER A 153 -15.88 1.82 -1.72
CA SER A 153 -16.95 2.41 -0.91
C SER A 153 -16.44 2.77 0.48
N LEU A 154 -16.74 3.99 0.92
CA LEU A 154 -16.38 4.46 2.25
C LEU A 154 -17.49 4.10 3.24
N ASN A 155 -17.16 3.30 4.24
CA ASN A 155 -18.07 2.99 5.32
C ASN A 155 -18.20 4.20 6.24
N HIS A 156 -19.44 4.58 6.53
CA HIS A 156 -19.77 5.71 7.40
C HIS A 156 -20.85 5.30 8.40
N ASP A 157 -20.67 5.73 9.66
CA ASP A 157 -21.52 5.28 10.78
C ASP A 157 -22.96 5.81 10.70
N SER A 158 -23.19 6.90 9.95
CA SER A 158 -24.54 7.42 9.72
C SER A 158 -25.18 6.77 8.48
N LYS A 159 -26.05 5.79 8.71
CA LYS A 159 -26.87 5.07 7.70
C LYS A 159 -27.88 5.95 6.93
N LYS A 160 -27.80 7.28 7.03
CA LYS A 160 -28.91 8.18 6.69
C LYS A 160 -28.84 8.82 5.30
N ASP A 161 -27.72 8.69 4.60
CA ASP A 161 -27.54 9.28 3.27
C ASP A 161 -27.38 8.14 2.27
N GLY A 162 -28.43 7.86 1.47
CA GLY A 162 -28.45 6.83 0.44
C GLY A 162 -27.48 7.08 -0.73
N SER A 163 -26.48 7.93 -0.52
CA SER A 163 -25.50 8.34 -1.51
C SER A 163 -24.18 7.63 -1.23
N SER A 164 -23.78 6.75 -2.14
CA SER A 164 -22.54 5.98 -2.02
C SER A 164 -21.34 6.93 -2.11
N ARG A 165 -20.60 7.09 -1.01
CA ARG A 165 -19.32 7.80 -0.97
C ARG A 165 -18.23 6.84 -1.42
N THR A 166 -17.41 7.22 -2.39
CA THR A 166 -16.34 6.35 -2.89
C THR A 166 -14.99 7.06 -2.88
N LEU A 167 -13.92 6.27 -2.82
CA LEU A 167 -12.54 6.73 -2.85
C LEU A 167 -11.78 5.91 -3.90
N GLU A 168 -11.17 6.59 -4.85
CA GLU A 168 -10.32 5.98 -5.87
C GLU A 168 -8.90 5.86 -5.35
N ILE A 169 -8.42 4.61 -5.26
CA ILE A 169 -7.11 4.27 -4.69
C ILE A 169 -6.39 3.36 -5.68
N GLU A 170 -5.08 3.53 -5.74
CA GLU A 170 -4.15 2.62 -6.39
C GLU A 170 -3.06 2.24 -5.40
N ILE A 171 -2.74 0.96 -5.32
CA ILE A 171 -1.73 0.41 -4.44
C ILE A 171 -0.80 -0.46 -5.26
N ILE A 172 0.49 -0.25 -5.14
CA ILE A 172 1.52 -0.98 -5.87
C ILE A 172 2.51 -1.52 -4.85
N TRP A 173 2.84 -2.81 -4.96
CA TRP A 173 3.94 -3.42 -4.26
C TRP A 173 5.08 -3.65 -5.25
N SER A 174 6.27 -3.12 -4.96
CA SER A 174 7.46 -3.32 -5.78
C SER A 174 8.64 -3.81 -4.95
N ASN A 175 9.33 -4.84 -5.43
CA ASN A 175 10.55 -5.35 -4.77
C ASN A 175 11.81 -4.56 -5.16
N ARG A 176 11.66 -3.37 -5.75
CA ARG A 176 12.77 -2.47 -6.12
C ARG A 176 13.00 -1.49 -4.97
N THR A 177 14.11 -1.64 -4.25
CA THR A 177 14.59 -0.60 -3.34
C THR A 177 15.09 0.59 -4.17
N GLU A 178 14.65 1.79 -3.83
CA GLU A 178 15.11 3.07 -4.39
C GLU A 178 16.64 3.15 -4.35
N ASN A 179 17.31 2.81 -5.46
CA ASN A 179 18.74 3.04 -5.66
C ASN A 179 19.12 3.04 -7.16
N ASP A 180 18.15 3.26 -8.05
CA ASP A 180 18.36 3.20 -9.52
C ASP A 180 18.18 4.57 -10.18
N GLU A 181 18.54 5.65 -9.46
CA GLU A 181 18.56 7.04 -9.96
C GLU A 181 19.91 7.70 -9.61
N SER A 182 21.01 7.05 -9.98
CA SER A 182 22.32 7.72 -10.09
C SER A 182 23.23 6.98 -11.08
N ILE A 183 23.00 7.17 -12.38
CA ILE A 183 24.05 7.15 -13.41
C ILE A 183 23.83 8.35 -14.32
#